data_AF-A0A2L2YZL4-F1
#
_entry.id   AF-A0A2L2YZL4-F1
#
_cell.length_a   1.000
_cell.length_b   1.000
_cell.length_c   1.000
_cell.angle_alpha   90.00
_cell.angle_beta   90.00
_cell.angle_gamma   90.00
#
_symmetry.space_group_name_H-M   'P 1'
#
loop_
_entity.id
_entity.type
_entity.pdbx_description
1 polymer ?
#
loop_
_entity_poly.entity_id
_entity_poly.type
_entity_poly.pdbx_seq_one_letter_code
_entity_poly.pdbx_strand_id
1 'polypeptide(L)'
;MEGCEEKDTYVSQLKDVFDSCDTTGSGCLDKVELQVLCEKLHLLEHAETLEDHLLGNQSEVSFEDFKECFVAVLMQTIPNEDIPEESKDEDMTDREVSPKFTLGRKKYGRR
;
A
#
# COMPACT_ATOMS: atom_id res chain seq x y z
N MET A 1 -19.31 2.91 10.01
CA MET A 1 -18.85 3.68 8.83
C MET A 1 -17.49 4.20 9.23
N GLU A 2 -16.50 3.30 9.22
CA GLU A 2 -15.12 3.57 9.66
C GLU A 2 -14.26 3.11 8.49
N GLY A 3 -13.43 4.00 7.97
CA GLY A 3 -12.66 3.76 6.73
C GLY A 3 -12.31 5.01 5.92
N CYS A 4 -12.76 6.19 6.35
CA CYS A 4 -12.34 7.46 5.75
C CYS A 4 -11.23 8.18 6.54
N GLU A 5 -11.16 8.02 7.86
CA GLU A 5 -10.27 8.82 8.72
C GLU A 5 -8.78 8.42 8.65
N GLU A 6 -8.49 7.16 8.30
CA GLU A 6 -7.10 6.67 8.23
C GLU A 6 -6.30 7.30 7.08
N LYS A 7 -6.97 7.58 5.95
CA LYS A 7 -6.34 8.17 4.75
C LYS A 7 -5.92 9.61 5.01
N ASP A 8 -6.77 10.39 5.66
CA ASP A 8 -6.47 11.77 6.03
C ASP A 8 -5.30 11.85 7.03
N THR A 9 -5.12 10.83 7.87
CA THR A 9 -4.01 10.77 8.83
C THR A 9 -2.67 10.60 8.12
N TYR A 10 -2.58 9.68 7.16
CA TYR A 10 -1.37 9.45 6.37
C TYR A 10 -1.03 10.64 5.47
N VAL A 11 -2.04 11.21 4.82
CA VAL A 11 -1.87 12.41 3.98
C VAL A 11 -1.40 13.59 4.84
N SER A 12 -1.93 13.76 6.05
CA SER A 12 -1.49 14.80 6.98
C SER A 12 -0.03 14.61 7.40
N GLN A 13 0.39 13.38 7.74
CA GLN A 13 1.79 13.09 8.07
C GLN A 13 2.73 13.37 6.90
N LEU A 14 2.35 12.96 5.68
CA LEU A 14 3.12 13.22 4.47
C LEU A 14 3.24 14.74 4.24
N LYS A 15 2.15 15.47 4.48
CA LYS A 15 2.10 16.93 4.37
C LYS A 15 2.96 17.61 5.44
N ASP A 16 2.97 17.13 6.67
CA ASP A 16 3.86 17.62 7.73
C ASP A 16 5.34 17.44 7.35
N VAL A 17 5.71 16.29 6.76
CA VAL A 17 7.08 16.08 6.26
C VAL A 17 7.38 17.05 5.11
N PHE A 18 6.44 17.26 4.20
CA PHE A 18 6.54 18.24 3.11
C PHE A 18 6.74 19.67 3.62
N ASP A 19 5.86 20.14 4.50
CA ASP A 19 5.94 21.46 5.13
C ASP A 19 7.23 21.61 5.98
N SER A 20 7.74 20.52 6.56
CA SER A 20 9.02 20.55 7.29
C SER A 20 10.24 20.71 6.39
N CYS A 21 10.10 20.42 5.10
CA CYS A 21 11.15 20.56 4.09
C CYS A 21 11.01 21.87 3.31
N ASP A 22 9.79 22.41 3.15
CA ASP A 22 9.54 23.73 2.56
C ASP A 22 9.98 24.82 3.53
N THR A 23 11.25 25.20 3.43
CA THR A 23 11.80 26.30 4.24
C THR A 23 11.40 27.67 3.68
N THR A 24 10.99 27.71 2.42
CA THR A 24 10.47 28.90 1.75
C THR A 24 9.04 29.25 2.14
N GLY A 25 8.26 28.28 2.64
CA GLY A 25 6.84 28.43 2.95
C GLY A 25 6.00 28.82 1.75
N SER A 26 6.43 28.42 0.54
CA SER A 26 5.77 28.74 -0.72
C SER A 26 4.58 27.81 -1.01
N GLY A 27 4.55 26.65 -0.35
CA GLY A 27 3.66 25.53 -0.68
C GLY A 27 4.19 24.64 -1.80
N CYS A 28 5.41 24.89 -2.28
CA CYS A 28 6.11 24.15 -3.31
C CYS A 28 7.56 23.89 -2.87
N LEU A 29 8.11 22.74 -3.26
CA LEU A 29 9.50 22.39 -3.03
C LEU A 29 10.34 22.64 -4.27
N ASP A 30 11.48 23.30 -4.07
CA ASP A 30 12.54 23.41 -5.07
C ASP A 30 13.28 22.07 -5.23
N LYS A 31 14.10 21.94 -6.29
CA LYS A 31 14.92 20.74 -6.52
C LYS A 31 15.70 20.28 -5.28
N VAL A 32 16.30 21.23 -4.57
CA VAL A 32 17.12 20.95 -3.38
C VAL A 32 16.25 20.44 -2.22
N GLU A 33 15.10 21.08 -1.98
CA GLU A 33 14.21 20.71 -0.88
C GLU A 33 13.48 19.40 -1.17
N LEU A 34 13.12 19.14 -2.43
CA LEU A 34 12.60 17.86 -2.89
C LEU A 34 13.61 16.74 -2.64
N GLN A 35 14.89 16.96 -2.92
CA GLN A 35 15.93 15.97 -2.67
C GLN A 35 16.06 15.64 -1.17
N VAL A 36 15.99 16.66 -0.30
CA VAL A 36 15.98 16.48 1.17
C VAL A 36 14.75 15.72 1.63
N LEU A 37 13.58 16.01 1.04
CA LEU A 37 12.36 15.28 1.32
C LEU A 37 12.44 13.82 0.89
N CYS A 38 12.98 13.55 -0.30
CA CYS A 38 13.25 12.20 -0.77
C CYS A 38 14.19 11.44 0.17
N GLU A 39 15.20 12.11 0.73
CA GLU A 39 16.09 11.53 1.75
C GLU A 39 15.34 11.18 3.04
N LYS A 40 14.50 12.10 3.56
CA LYS A 40 13.70 11.86 4.77
C LYS A 40 12.71 10.71 4.64
N LEU A 41 12.09 10.57 3.48
CA LEU A 41 11.13 9.50 3.19
C LEU A 41 11.80 8.22 2.67
N HIS A 42 13.13 8.16 2.67
CA HIS A 42 13.91 7.04 2.14
C HIS A 42 13.58 6.69 0.68
N LEU A 43 13.18 7.69 -0.10
CA LEU A 43 12.87 7.60 -1.52
C LEU A 43 14.09 7.85 -2.42
N LEU A 44 15.31 7.88 -1.88
CA LEU A 44 16.53 8.16 -2.66
C LEU A 44 16.70 7.24 -3.87
N GLU A 45 16.27 5.98 -3.76
CA GLU A 45 16.29 5.02 -4.88
C GLU A 45 15.35 5.41 -6.03
N HIS A 46 14.30 6.18 -5.72
CA HIS A 46 13.33 6.70 -6.68
C HIS A 46 13.44 8.21 -6.89
N ALA A 47 14.45 8.86 -6.29
CA ALA A 47 14.61 10.31 -6.36
C ALA A 47 14.82 10.79 -7.80
N GLU A 48 15.63 10.08 -8.61
CA GLU A 48 15.76 10.40 -10.04
C GLU A 48 14.43 10.25 -10.78
N THR A 49 13.63 9.22 -10.47
CA THR A 49 12.32 9.02 -11.12
C THR A 49 11.33 10.11 -10.72
N LEU A 50 11.31 10.49 -9.44
CA LEU A 50 10.51 11.59 -8.91
C LEU A 50 10.95 12.92 -9.54
N GLU A 51 12.26 13.19 -9.57
CA GLU A 51 12.80 14.39 -10.22
C GLU A 51 12.43 14.46 -11.70
N ASP A 52 12.58 13.38 -12.46
CA ASP A 52 12.19 13.36 -13.89
C ASP A 52 10.68 13.60 -14.09
N HIS A 53 9.83 12.98 -13.25
CA HIS A 53 8.38 13.09 -13.39
C HIS A 53 7.84 14.45 -12.91
N LEU A 54 8.43 15.02 -11.85
CA LEU A 54 7.98 16.25 -11.22
C LEU A 54 8.63 17.49 -11.86
N LEU A 55 9.96 17.47 -12.04
CA LEU A 55 10.71 18.60 -12.63
C LEU A 55 10.72 18.57 -14.17
N GLY A 56 10.31 17.47 -14.81
CA GLY A 56 10.23 17.39 -16.27
C GLY A 56 9.30 18.45 -16.89
N ASN A 57 8.34 18.96 -16.11
CA ASN A 57 7.38 19.98 -16.56
C ASN A 57 7.42 21.29 -15.74
N GLN A 58 8.01 21.32 -14.55
CA GLN A 58 7.92 22.47 -13.64
C GLN A 58 9.25 22.73 -12.91
N SER A 59 9.50 23.98 -12.52
CA SER A 59 10.69 24.34 -11.73
C SER A 59 10.52 24.10 -10.23
N GLU A 60 9.28 23.98 -9.78
CA GLU A 60 8.86 23.86 -8.39
C GLU A 60 7.80 22.74 -8.31
N VAL A 61 7.77 22.02 -7.20
CA VAL A 61 6.90 20.84 -7.03
C VAL A 61 5.86 21.10 -5.97
N SER A 62 4.58 21.00 -6.33
CA SER A 62 3.48 21.12 -5.37
C SER A 62 3.31 19.83 -4.54
N PHE A 63 2.70 19.96 -3.37
CA PHE A 63 2.36 18.79 -2.54
C PHE A 63 1.50 17.76 -3.29
N GLU A 64 0.58 18.21 -4.14
CA GLU A 64 -0.33 17.33 -4.88
C GLU A 64 0.43 16.52 -5.93
N ASP A 65 1.31 17.17 -6.70
CA ASP A 65 2.14 16.49 -7.69
C ASP A 65 3.08 15.48 -7.01
N PHE A 66 3.73 15.90 -5.92
CA PHE A 66 4.59 15.01 -5.13
C PHE A 66 3.81 13.79 -4.62
N LYS A 67 2.60 13.98 -4.07
CA LYS A 67 1.75 12.91 -3.55
C LYS A 67 1.38 11.90 -4.63
N GLU A 68 0.93 12.36 -5.79
CA GLU A 68 0.58 11.47 -6.90
C GLU A 68 1.78 10.64 -7.36
N CYS A 69 2.96 11.28 -7.42
CA CYS A 69 4.20 10.61 -7.77
C CYS A 69 4.63 9.60 -6.69
N PHE A 70 4.55 9.98 -5.42
CA PHE A 70 4.87 9.12 -4.27
C PHE A 70 3.97 7.88 -4.23
N VAL A 71 2.66 8.06 -4.43
CA VAL A 71 1.72 6.94 -4.53
C VAL A 71 2.07 6.07 -5.74
N ALA A 72 2.35 6.66 -6.90
CA ALA A 72 2.73 5.91 -8.10
C ALA A 72 4.03 5.11 -7.91
N VAL A 73 4.99 5.64 -7.16
CA VAL A 73 6.22 4.94 -6.77
C VAL A 73 5.88 3.77 -5.84
N LEU A 74 5.12 3.97 -4.76
CA LEU A 74 4.68 2.90 -3.87
C LEU A 74 3.89 1.80 -4.59
N MET A 75 3.05 2.16 -5.57
CA MET A 75 2.33 1.18 -6.39
C MET A 75 3.26 0.37 -7.29
N GLN A 76 4.42 0.92 -7.65
CA GLN A 76 5.45 0.25 -8.45
C GLN A 76 6.49 -0.49 -7.59
N THR A 77 6.63 -0.14 -6.30
CA THR A 77 7.68 -0.65 -5.39
C THR A 77 7.14 -1.35 -4.14
N ILE A 78 6.09 -2.14 -4.30
CA ILE A 78 5.78 -3.20 -3.33
C ILE A 78 5.51 -4.50 -4.11
N PRO A 79 6.52 -5.35 -4.37
CA PRO A 79 6.26 -6.77 -4.21
C PRO A 79 5.75 -6.91 -2.77
N ASN A 80 4.49 -7.31 -2.67
CA ASN A 80 3.82 -7.65 -1.43
C ASN A 80 4.64 -8.75 -0.73
N GLU A 81 5.70 -8.39 -0.01
CA GLU A 81 6.31 -9.29 0.97
C GLU A 81 5.25 -9.46 2.06
N ASP A 82 4.55 -10.58 1.93
CA ASP A 82 4.00 -11.39 3.01
C ASP A 82 3.78 -10.61 4.30
N ILE A 83 2.60 -9.98 4.37
CA ILE A 83 1.88 -9.89 5.63
C ILE A 83 1.00 -11.16 5.69
N PRO A 84 1.44 -12.27 6.30
CA PRO A 84 0.54 -13.34 6.69
C PRO A 84 -0.19 -12.87 7.96
N GLU A 85 -1.15 -11.96 7.81
CA GLU A 85 -2.14 -11.69 8.86
C GLU A 85 -3.17 -12.82 8.81
N GLU A 86 -2.82 -13.85 9.59
CA GLU A 86 -3.70 -14.68 10.39
C GLU A 86 -5.12 -14.94 9.84
N SER A 87 -5.30 -16.16 9.35
CA SER A 87 -6.34 -17.05 9.86
C SER A 87 -7.72 -16.41 10.06
N LYS A 88 -8.36 -15.92 8.99
CA LYS A 88 -9.83 -15.84 8.99
C LYS A 88 -10.35 -17.24 8.72
N ASP A 89 -10.72 -17.87 9.83
CA ASP A 89 -11.53 -19.06 9.95
C ASP A 89 -12.69 -19.12 8.94
N GLU A 90 -13.05 -20.37 8.65
CA GLU A 90 -14.32 -20.84 8.09
C GLU A 90 -14.41 -20.94 6.57
N ASP A 91 -13.70 -21.95 6.08
CA ASP A 91 -14.22 -22.89 5.08
C ASP A 91 -15.68 -23.26 5.41
N MET A 92 -16.63 -22.68 4.68
CA MET A 92 -17.85 -23.38 4.32
C MET A 92 -18.12 -23.15 2.84
N THR A 93 -17.38 -23.90 2.03
CA THR A 93 -17.84 -24.25 0.70
C THR A 93 -19.13 -25.06 0.85
N ASP A 94 -20.27 -24.36 0.74
CA ASP A 94 -21.57 -24.97 0.47
C ASP A 94 -21.52 -25.61 -0.92
N ARG A 95 -20.88 -26.78 -1.00
CA ARG A 95 -20.85 -27.62 -2.18
C ARG A 95 -21.66 -28.87 -1.88
N GLU A 96 -22.94 -28.75 -2.21
CA GLU A 96 -23.86 -29.86 -2.41
C GLU A 96 -23.17 -31.05 -3.10
N VAL A 97 -22.87 -32.10 -2.35
CA VAL A 97 -22.80 -33.47 -2.89
C VAL A 97 -23.24 -34.44 -1.80
N SER A 98 -24.39 -35.05 -1.99
CA SER A 98 -24.89 -36.12 -1.12
C SER A 98 -23.96 -37.34 -1.19
N PRO A 99 -23.28 -37.76 -0.10
CA PRO A 99 -22.59 -39.04 -0.09
C PRO A 99 -23.65 -40.13 0.16
N LYS A 100 -23.98 -40.89 -0.87
CA LYS A 100 -24.86 -42.05 -0.77
C LYS A 100 -24.10 -43.18 -0.07
N PHE A 101 -24.10 -43.20 1.27
CA PHE A 101 -23.43 -44.25 2.03
C PHE A 101 -24.14 -45.59 1.78
N THR A 102 -23.49 -46.48 1.02
CA THR A 102 -23.91 -47.85 0.87
C THR A 102 -23.57 -48.61 2.15
N LEU A 103 -24.61 -49.02 2.89
CA LEU A 103 -24.46 -49.76 4.14
C LEU A 103 -24.06 -51.23 3.85
N GLY A 104 -22.77 -51.45 3.62
CA GLY A 104 -22.19 -52.79 3.52
C GLY A 104 -22.09 -53.48 4.88
N ARG A 105 -23.21 -53.95 5.45
CA ARG A 105 -23.18 -54.82 6.65
C ARG A 105 -22.97 -56.28 6.24
N LYS A 106 -21.73 -56.64 5.93
CA LYS A 106 -21.31 -58.05 5.93
C LYS A 106 -21.45 -58.60 7.37
N LYS A 107 -22.37 -59.55 7.57
CA LYS A 107 -22.40 -60.44 8.73
C LYS A 107 -21.45 -61.61 8.46
N TYR A 108 -20.27 -61.59 9.05
CA TYR A 108 -19.50 -62.83 9.23
C TYR A 108 -19.88 -63.42 10.58
N GLY A 109 -20.55 -64.58 10.54
CA GLY A 109 -20.88 -65.37 11.71
C GLY A 109 -19.66 -66.13 12.22
N ARG A 110 -19.67 -66.42 13.53
CA ARG A 110 -18.86 -67.48 14.11
C ARG A 110 -19.60 -68.09 15.28
N ARG A 111 -20.21 -69.25 15.06
CA ARG A 111 -20.14 -70.47 15.89
C ARG A 111 -20.53 -71.64 15.01
#